data_AF-A0A4R4E163-F1
#
_entry.id   AF-A0A4R4E163-F1
#
_cell.length_a   1.000
_cell.length_b   1.000
_cell.length_c   1.000
_cell.angle_alpha   90.00
_cell.angle_beta   90.00
_cell.angle_gamma   90.00
#
_symmetry.space_group_name_H-M   'P 1'
#
loop_
_entity.id
_entity.type
_entity.pdbx_description
1 polymer ?
#
loop_
_entity_poly.entity_id
_entity_poly.type
_entity_poly.pdbx_seq_one_letter_code
_entity_poly.pdbx_strand_id
1 'polypeptide(L)'
;MTFEVLISAVVGLGIYFGFSVFPYTQSLLTTTGTAVQSAGINITIPLYMPSLMDLKIPYTYLQAGEQTWGITAFLVSVGVMVLQSYVRGMYLGGLKGWILNRKIVPLFACGRRYFGDMIIWSIFQTVISVLILFLAVVFVPFGFIVMIALLFYSLTPYLIVLQNITFLNALAKGPRLFRRYFGTLLPLALLALLCTLVVSLFRFLTPPWGYAVPLLTYACIGTLLIGELMRRLAAKLTMDGETSPDPPLGEVHSHKMVNAITMLLVPVLVFVGAFTGSGGHLSAFEFGSKKQLDGISYNTNFSDVFYASDQMYTAYEWQTSDYHLAIRLPDLSDGRKPRELRGIADITWQMNEEIRTSHGNSTQIDVQPIMHTSRVMYRLVRETANDGSFYYSSLSGSSSILPGEERPREPLSVQMMVSGDGLHISVMQYPTRFDVSHVFRVSDDGRYLIPGTSQVNPMDFHAYWFTTDQSAENLFELLAAKNKTNNIATMNRAYLALACAMQEGDGHMVVHLLETMRRAGVNVKVLNWDEVTWTNNLQGRYQGTGLQKTLELLTKAGIQGAYEGTELLEKSDETIGVYRIEVPFPDGMIPITYKESKVDGKLLSVNVMDIQ
;
A
#
# COMPACT_ATOMS: atom_id res chain seq x y z
N MET A 1 4.53 -14.56 -18.44
CA MET A 1 3.45 -15.22 -19.21
C MET A 1 3.43 -16.75 -19.12
N THR A 2 4.28 -17.53 -19.79
CA THR A 2 4.20 -19.02 -19.74
C THR A 2 4.48 -19.59 -18.35
N PHE A 3 5.40 -18.99 -17.59
CA PHE A 3 5.69 -19.33 -16.19
C PHE A 3 4.54 -18.96 -15.22
N GLU A 4 3.79 -17.90 -15.49
CA GLU A 4 2.63 -17.51 -14.68
C GLU A 4 1.42 -18.39 -14.98
N VAL A 5 1.22 -18.77 -16.25
CA VAL A 5 0.22 -19.78 -16.65
C VAL A 5 0.59 -21.15 -16.06
N LEU A 6 1.89 -21.47 -15.98
CA LEU A 6 2.41 -22.66 -15.32
C LEU A 6 2.13 -22.66 -13.82
N ILE A 7 2.47 -21.57 -13.13
CA ILE A 7 2.17 -21.38 -11.70
C ILE A 7 0.67 -21.42 -11.48
N SER A 8 -0.14 -20.79 -12.33
CA SER A 8 -1.60 -20.81 -12.23
C SER A 8 -2.18 -22.22 -12.45
N ALA A 9 -1.59 -23.01 -13.35
CA ALA A 9 -1.96 -24.40 -13.58
C ALA A 9 -1.51 -25.32 -12.44
N VAL A 10 -0.32 -25.10 -11.88
CA VAL A 10 0.24 -25.85 -10.74
C VAL A 10 -0.45 -25.48 -9.42
N VAL A 11 -0.84 -24.22 -9.25
CA VAL A 11 -1.68 -23.72 -8.16
C VAL A 11 -3.10 -24.26 -8.35
N GLY A 12 -3.68 -24.18 -9.54
CA GLY A 12 -5.01 -24.71 -9.87
C GLY A 12 -5.14 -26.23 -9.69
N LEU A 13 -4.08 -26.99 -10.01
CA LEU A 13 -4.02 -28.42 -9.75
C LEU A 13 -3.65 -28.73 -8.28
N GLY A 14 -2.71 -28.03 -7.64
CA GLY A 14 -2.45 -28.15 -6.20
C GLY A 14 -3.70 -27.90 -5.32
N ILE A 15 -4.55 -26.97 -5.77
CA ILE A 15 -5.88 -26.67 -5.21
C ILE A 15 -6.87 -27.85 -5.36
N TYR A 16 -6.81 -28.61 -6.46
CA TYR A 16 -7.59 -29.86 -6.66
C TYR A 16 -7.26 -30.95 -5.62
N PHE A 17 -6.14 -30.79 -4.94
CA PHE A 17 -5.44 -31.84 -4.23
C PHE A 17 -5.27 -31.62 -2.72
N GLY A 18 -5.65 -30.44 -2.24
CA GLY A 18 -5.50 -30.03 -0.84
C GLY A 18 -4.07 -29.64 -0.46
N PHE A 19 -3.21 -29.29 -1.42
CA PHE A 19 -1.87 -28.75 -1.15
C PHE A 19 -1.84 -27.27 -1.56
N SER A 20 -1.41 -26.38 -0.67
CA SER A 20 -1.01 -25.04 -1.10
C SER A 20 0.35 -25.15 -1.79
N VAL A 21 0.38 -25.08 -3.12
CA VAL A 21 1.62 -24.68 -3.79
C VAL A 21 1.76 -23.20 -3.49
N PHE A 22 2.67 -22.88 -2.57
CA PHE A 22 3.07 -21.51 -2.31
C PHE A 22 3.53 -20.89 -3.63
N PRO A 23 2.92 -19.80 -4.11
CA PRO A 23 3.64 -18.87 -4.94
C PRO A 23 4.74 -18.30 -4.03
N TYR A 24 5.96 -18.81 -4.15
CA TYR A 24 7.12 -18.17 -3.51
C TYR A 24 7.39 -16.80 -4.13
N THR A 25 6.93 -16.62 -5.36
CA THR A 25 6.61 -15.32 -5.89
C THR A 25 5.21 -14.98 -5.40
N GLN A 26 5.12 -14.31 -4.25
CA GLN A 26 4.23 -13.15 -4.22
C GLN A 26 4.43 -12.48 -5.59
N SER A 27 3.38 -12.31 -6.40
CA SER A 27 3.43 -11.29 -7.47
C SER A 27 4.16 -10.15 -6.81
N LEU A 28 5.37 -9.80 -7.30
CA LEU A 28 6.33 -8.97 -6.57
C LEU A 28 5.47 -8.02 -5.75
N LEU A 29 5.49 -8.18 -4.42
CA LEU A 29 5.07 -7.07 -3.59
C LEU A 29 6.08 -6.04 -4.02
N THR A 30 5.67 -5.26 -5.02
CA THR A 30 6.30 -4.01 -5.32
C THR A 30 6.43 -3.40 -3.96
N THR A 31 7.63 -2.94 -3.68
CA THR A 31 8.01 -2.21 -2.47
C THR A 31 6.95 -1.17 -2.03
N THR A 32 6.00 -0.84 -2.91
CA THR A 32 4.67 -0.27 -2.66
C THR A 32 3.64 -1.24 -2.01
N GLY A 33 3.82 -1.49 -0.71
CA GLY A 33 2.84 -1.26 0.37
C GLY A 33 1.35 -1.66 0.30
N THR A 34 0.78 -2.23 -0.75
CA THR A 34 -0.65 -2.63 -0.77
C THR A 34 -0.88 -3.95 -1.50
N ALA A 35 -1.64 -4.86 -0.88
CA ALA A 35 -2.26 -5.93 -1.65
C ALA A 35 -3.39 -5.33 -2.47
N VAL A 36 -3.07 -4.97 -3.70
CA VAL A 36 -4.07 -4.82 -4.74
C VAL A 36 -4.76 -6.18 -4.84
N GLN A 37 -6.05 -6.24 -4.47
CA GLN A 37 -6.91 -7.31 -4.95
C GLN A 37 -6.93 -7.18 -6.47
N SER A 38 -6.06 -7.92 -7.15
CA SER A 38 -6.05 -7.97 -8.61
C SER A 38 -7.46 -8.35 -9.05
N ALA A 39 -8.13 -7.44 -9.75
CA ALA A 39 -9.41 -7.69 -10.41
C ALA A 39 -9.17 -8.72 -11.53
N GLY A 40 -9.11 -9.99 -11.14
CA GLY A 40 -8.94 -11.13 -12.03
C GLY A 40 -9.97 -12.18 -11.67
N ILE A 41 -10.62 -12.74 -12.69
CA ILE A 41 -11.48 -13.92 -12.56
C ILE A 41 -10.57 -15.08 -12.16
N ASN A 42 -10.47 -15.33 -10.86
CA ASN A 42 -9.81 -16.52 -10.34
C ASN A 42 -10.77 -17.69 -10.53
N ILE A 43 -10.58 -18.44 -11.61
CA ILE A 43 -11.27 -19.70 -11.84
C ILE A 43 -10.71 -20.69 -10.82
N THR A 44 -11.32 -20.75 -9.64
CA THR A 44 -10.97 -21.74 -8.63
C THR A 44 -11.59 -23.11 -9.02
N ILE A 45 -10.81 -24.17 -8.89
CA ILE A 45 -11.19 -25.57 -9.19
C ILE A 45 -11.57 -26.26 -7.87
N PRO A 46 -12.44 -27.27 -7.86
CA PRO A 46 -13.43 -27.34 -6.80
C PRO A 46 -13.32 -28.62 -5.97
N LEU A 47 -12.35 -28.62 -5.07
CA LEU A 47 -12.22 -29.57 -3.95
C LEU A 47 -11.40 -28.92 -2.82
N TYR A 48 -11.52 -27.60 -2.76
CA TYR A 48 -10.67 -26.75 -1.98
C TYR A 48 -11.15 -26.69 -0.51
N MET A 49 -10.27 -27.09 0.41
CA MET A 49 -10.38 -26.71 1.82
C MET A 49 -9.54 -25.43 1.99
N PRO A 50 -10.04 -24.37 2.64
CA PRO A 50 -9.32 -23.11 2.78
C PRO A 50 -7.92 -23.37 3.36
N SER A 51 -6.92 -23.07 2.55
CA SER A 51 -5.54 -23.01 3.00
C SER A 51 -5.32 -21.70 3.74
N LEU A 52 -4.36 -21.69 4.65
CA LEU A 52 -3.92 -20.47 5.33
C LEU A 52 -3.46 -19.35 4.36
N MET A 53 -3.30 -19.63 3.06
CA MET A 53 -2.98 -18.65 2.02
C MET A 53 -4.18 -17.83 1.54
N ASP A 54 -5.39 -18.42 1.53
CA ASP A 54 -6.60 -17.58 1.44
C ASP A 54 -6.75 -16.74 2.69
N LEU A 55 -6.14 -17.22 3.80
CA LEU A 55 -5.86 -16.45 4.99
C LEU A 55 -4.64 -15.50 4.96
N LYS A 56 -3.98 -15.35 3.82
CA LYS A 56 -2.86 -14.45 3.60
C LYS A 56 -3.09 -13.40 2.51
N ILE A 57 -4.28 -13.36 1.89
CA ILE A 57 -4.77 -12.08 1.36
C ILE A 57 -4.78 -11.17 2.60
N PRO A 58 -3.98 -10.09 2.66
CA PRO A 58 -3.82 -9.37 3.91
C PRO A 58 -5.20 -8.90 4.37
N TYR A 59 -5.62 -9.46 5.50
CA TYR A 59 -6.92 -9.23 6.13
C TYR A 59 -7.05 -7.87 6.78
N THR A 60 -6.08 -7.03 6.49
CA THR A 60 -5.86 -5.73 7.05
C THR A 60 -5.18 -4.93 5.96
N TYR A 61 -5.63 -3.70 5.71
CA TYR A 61 -4.84 -2.71 4.96
C TYR A 61 -3.55 -2.32 5.69
N LEU A 62 -3.31 -2.91 6.85
CA LEU A 62 -2.10 -2.78 7.65
C LEU A 62 -0.97 -3.57 7.01
N GLN A 63 0.12 -2.86 6.77
CA GLN A 63 1.38 -3.40 6.27
C GLN A 63 1.85 -4.54 7.18
N ALA A 64 1.93 -5.75 6.64
CA ALA A 64 2.56 -6.86 7.35
C ALA A 64 4.03 -6.50 7.56
N GLY A 65 4.52 -6.55 8.80
CA GLY A 65 5.93 -6.34 9.11
C GLY A 65 6.83 -7.34 8.37
N GLU A 66 8.14 -7.10 8.41
CA GLU A 66 9.12 -7.96 7.75
C GLU A 66 8.88 -9.45 8.06
N GLN A 67 8.87 -10.28 7.01
CA GLN A 67 8.74 -11.72 7.18
C GLN A 67 9.90 -12.23 8.02
N THR A 68 9.62 -12.70 9.24
CA THR A 68 10.64 -13.34 10.08
C THR A 68 10.93 -14.72 9.52
N TRP A 69 11.97 -14.85 8.71
CA TRP A 69 12.51 -16.14 8.29
C TRP A 69 13.31 -16.76 9.44
N GLY A 70 13.03 -18.03 9.76
CA GLY A 70 13.78 -18.75 10.80
C GLY A 70 13.01 -19.90 11.46
N ILE A 71 13.57 -20.38 12.57
CA ILE A 71 13.07 -21.52 13.35
C ILE A 71 11.62 -21.30 13.82
N THR A 72 11.24 -20.06 14.13
CA THR A 72 9.87 -19.68 14.53
C THR A 72 8.85 -19.96 13.43
N ALA A 73 9.13 -19.59 12.18
CA ALA A 73 8.24 -19.86 11.04
C ALA A 73 8.07 -21.38 10.80
N PHE A 74 9.14 -22.15 10.98
CA PHE A 74 9.08 -23.62 10.93
C PHE A 74 8.19 -24.19 12.04
N LEU A 75 8.37 -23.76 13.28
CA LEU A 75 7.57 -24.19 14.42
C LEU A 75 6.09 -23.85 14.26
N VAL A 76 5.76 -22.64 13.79
CA VAL A 76 4.37 -22.24 13.49
C VAL A 76 3.77 -23.12 12.39
N SER A 77 4.53 -23.40 11.33
CA SER A 77 4.06 -24.24 10.22
C SER A 77 3.79 -25.68 10.66
N VAL A 78 4.65 -26.25 11.50
CA VAL A 78 4.45 -27.58 12.11
C VAL A 78 3.22 -27.58 13.02
N GLY A 79 3.07 -26.56 13.87
CA GLY A 79 1.90 -26.41 14.74
C GLY A 79 0.58 -26.32 13.98
N VAL A 80 0.57 -25.57 12.87
CA VAL A 80 -0.57 -25.47 11.95
C VAL A 80 -0.88 -26.83 11.32
N MET A 81 0.12 -27.55 10.83
CA MET A 81 -0.08 -28.85 10.19
C MET A 81 -0.72 -29.85 11.17
N VAL A 82 -0.24 -29.89 12.41
CA VAL A 82 -0.81 -30.72 13.49
C VAL A 82 -2.28 -30.37 13.72
N LEU A 83 -2.59 -29.08 13.88
CA LEU A 83 -3.96 -28.61 14.11
C LEU A 83 -4.89 -28.97 12.92
N GLN A 84 -4.43 -28.74 11.70
CA GLN A 84 -5.18 -29.04 10.48
C GLN A 84 -5.48 -30.53 10.35
N SER A 85 -4.51 -31.41 10.60
CA SER A 85 -4.72 -32.87 10.55
C SER A 85 -5.76 -33.34 11.56
N TYR A 86 -5.75 -32.76 12.77
CA TYR A 86 -6.76 -33.08 13.79
C TYR A 86 -8.16 -32.61 13.38
N VAL A 87 -8.30 -31.35 12.96
CA VAL A 87 -9.57 -30.76 12.52
C VAL A 87 -10.12 -31.48 11.29
N ARG A 88 -9.25 -31.87 10.33
CA ARG A 88 -9.64 -32.66 9.15
C ARG A 88 -10.22 -34.03 9.55
N GLY A 89 -9.62 -34.70 10.53
CA GLY A 89 -10.14 -35.95 11.10
C GLY A 89 -11.49 -35.77 11.80
N MET A 90 -11.68 -34.67 12.54
CA MET A 90 -12.98 -34.32 13.15
C MET A 90 -14.04 -34.10 12.08
N TYR A 91 -13.72 -33.28 11.07
CA TYR A 91 -14.63 -32.83 10.02
C TYR A 91 -15.10 -33.99 9.13
N LEU A 92 -14.18 -34.77 8.58
CA LEU A 92 -14.52 -35.91 7.73
C LEU A 92 -15.22 -37.02 8.54
N GLY A 93 -14.83 -37.24 9.80
CA GLY A 93 -15.50 -38.17 10.70
C GLY A 93 -16.94 -37.76 11.01
N GLY A 94 -17.19 -36.46 11.22
CA GLY A 94 -18.54 -35.89 11.36
C GLY A 94 -19.38 -36.10 10.11
N LEU A 95 -18.83 -35.80 8.93
CA LEU A 95 -19.51 -36.02 7.64
C LEU A 95 -19.85 -37.49 7.39
N LYS A 96 -18.96 -38.42 7.74
CA LYS A 96 -19.25 -39.87 7.67
C LYS A 96 -20.49 -40.22 8.47
N GLY A 97 -20.60 -39.73 9.71
CA GLY A 97 -21.78 -40.01 10.54
C GLY A 97 -23.07 -39.39 9.99
N TRP A 98 -22.99 -38.19 9.42
CA TRP A 98 -24.13 -37.56 8.73
C TRP A 98 -24.61 -38.38 7.52
N ILE A 99 -23.69 -38.87 6.68
CA ILE A 99 -23.99 -39.67 5.48
C ILE A 99 -24.58 -41.03 5.82
N LEU A 100 -24.16 -41.62 6.94
CA LEU A 100 -24.69 -42.88 7.45
C LEU A 100 -25.95 -42.70 8.31
N ASN A 101 -26.63 -41.54 8.20
CA ASN A 101 -27.88 -41.20 8.90
C ASN A 101 -27.82 -41.26 10.43
N ARG A 102 -26.65 -41.07 11.05
CA ARG A 102 -26.56 -40.91 12.51
C ARG A 102 -26.97 -39.51 12.92
N LYS A 103 -27.80 -39.40 13.96
CA LYS A 103 -28.30 -38.10 14.44
C LYS A 103 -27.22 -37.29 15.16
N ILE A 104 -26.27 -37.94 15.83
CA ILE A 104 -25.23 -37.26 16.64
C ILE A 104 -23.90 -38.02 16.56
N VAL A 105 -22.80 -37.28 16.38
CA VAL A 105 -21.44 -37.83 16.20
C VAL A 105 -20.45 -37.12 17.14
N PRO A 106 -19.62 -37.84 17.92
CA PRO A 106 -18.61 -37.23 18.79
C PRO A 106 -17.40 -36.72 17.99
N LEU A 107 -17.43 -35.45 17.57
CA LEU A 107 -16.40 -34.84 16.71
C LEU A 107 -14.98 -34.95 17.29
N PHE A 108 -14.78 -34.66 18.59
CA PHE A 108 -13.46 -34.77 19.24
C PHE A 108 -12.91 -36.20 19.19
N ALA A 109 -13.76 -37.19 19.40
CA ALA A 109 -13.36 -38.58 19.36
C ALA A 109 -13.06 -39.03 17.91
N CYS A 110 -13.77 -38.50 16.91
CA CYS A 110 -13.40 -38.67 15.50
C CYS A 110 -12.03 -38.04 15.18
N GLY A 111 -11.76 -36.83 15.67
CA GLY A 111 -10.46 -36.17 15.53
C GLY A 111 -9.34 -37.04 16.08
N ARG A 112 -9.45 -37.46 17.35
CA ARG A 112 -8.46 -38.33 18.00
C ARG A 112 -8.26 -39.66 17.26
N ARG A 113 -9.35 -40.26 16.75
CA ARG A 113 -9.30 -41.54 16.05
C ARG A 113 -8.54 -41.47 14.73
N TYR A 114 -8.79 -40.43 13.92
CA TYR A 114 -8.20 -40.32 12.57
C TYR A 114 -6.93 -39.47 12.53
N PHE A 115 -6.54 -38.82 13.63
CA PHE A 115 -5.41 -37.90 13.69
C PHE A 115 -4.10 -38.51 13.17
N GLY A 116 -3.76 -39.73 13.60
CA GLY A 116 -2.51 -40.41 13.21
C GLY A 116 -2.42 -40.65 11.70
N ASP A 117 -3.49 -41.14 11.08
CA ASP A 117 -3.50 -41.35 9.63
C ASP A 117 -3.57 -40.03 8.84
N MET A 118 -4.25 -39.01 9.39
CA MET A 118 -4.36 -37.68 8.78
C MET A 118 -3.07 -36.87 8.87
N ILE A 119 -2.25 -37.04 9.91
CA ILE A 119 -0.94 -36.38 10.00
C ILE A 119 0.06 -37.03 9.05
N ILE A 120 0.03 -38.36 8.91
CA ILE A 120 0.86 -39.06 7.91
C ILE A 120 0.46 -38.63 6.50
N TRP A 121 -0.83 -38.53 6.21
CA TRP A 121 -1.31 -37.98 4.94
C TRP A 121 -0.80 -36.55 4.71
N SER A 122 -0.93 -35.64 5.69
CA SER A 122 -0.43 -34.27 5.55
C SER A 122 1.08 -34.21 5.31
N ILE A 123 1.88 -35.00 6.03
CA ILE A 123 3.34 -35.08 5.85
C ILE A 123 3.68 -35.57 4.44
N PHE A 124 3.07 -36.69 4.01
CA PHE A 124 3.23 -37.21 2.65
C PHE A 124 2.89 -36.12 1.64
N GLN A 125 1.80 -35.39 1.87
CA GLN A 125 1.34 -34.37 0.96
C GLN A 125 2.33 -33.19 0.90
N THR A 126 2.80 -32.69 2.03
CA THR A 126 3.80 -31.62 2.09
C THR A 126 5.10 -32.00 1.37
N VAL A 127 5.64 -33.20 1.62
CA VAL A 127 6.90 -33.66 0.98
C VAL A 127 6.77 -33.72 -0.54
N ILE A 128 5.68 -34.30 -1.04
CA ILE A 128 5.43 -34.40 -2.49
C ILE A 128 5.22 -33.02 -3.10
N SER A 129 4.58 -32.08 -2.41
CA SER A 129 4.44 -30.70 -2.91
C SER A 129 5.75 -29.94 -2.99
N VAL A 130 6.64 -30.10 -2.00
CA VAL A 130 7.99 -29.54 -2.06
C VAL A 130 8.74 -30.10 -3.27
N LEU A 131 8.60 -31.41 -3.52
CA LEU A 131 9.19 -32.07 -4.69
C LEU A 131 8.59 -31.55 -6.01
N ILE A 132 7.27 -31.38 -6.10
CA ILE A 132 6.60 -30.80 -7.29
C ILE A 132 7.11 -29.39 -7.54
N LEU A 133 7.21 -28.56 -6.51
CA LEU A 133 7.68 -27.17 -6.64
C LEU A 133 9.14 -27.15 -7.14
N PHE A 134 10.00 -27.96 -6.53
CA PHE A 134 11.39 -28.11 -6.97
C PHE A 134 11.48 -28.56 -8.43
N LEU A 135 10.74 -29.62 -8.80
CA LEU A 135 10.71 -30.13 -10.17
C LEU A 135 10.08 -29.15 -11.15
N ALA A 136 9.07 -28.37 -10.77
CA ALA A 136 8.46 -27.37 -11.64
C ALA A 136 9.43 -26.22 -11.97
N VAL A 137 10.30 -25.85 -11.02
CA VAL A 137 11.32 -24.81 -11.21
C VAL A 137 12.49 -25.31 -12.06
N VAL A 138 12.95 -26.54 -11.82
CA VAL A 138 14.15 -27.09 -12.47
C VAL A 138 13.83 -27.80 -13.79
N PHE A 139 12.69 -28.51 -13.85
CA PHE A 139 12.25 -29.35 -14.97
C PHE A 139 10.71 -29.39 -15.11
N VAL A 140 10.15 -28.31 -15.63
CA VAL A 140 8.71 -28.09 -15.85
C VAL A 140 7.85 -29.34 -16.17
N PRO A 141 8.16 -30.16 -17.20
CA PRO A 141 7.30 -31.30 -17.56
C PRO A 141 7.21 -32.36 -16.45
N PHE A 142 8.27 -32.56 -15.67
CA PHE A 142 8.25 -33.53 -14.56
C PHE A 142 7.39 -33.05 -13.39
N GLY A 143 7.35 -31.74 -13.12
CA GLY A 143 6.43 -31.16 -12.15
C GLY A 143 4.97 -31.49 -12.47
N PHE A 144 4.57 -31.36 -13.74
CA PHE A 144 3.23 -31.74 -14.21
C PHE A 144 2.95 -33.23 -14.07
N ILE A 145 3.90 -34.09 -14.43
CA ILE A 145 3.72 -35.55 -14.35
C ILE A 145 3.49 -35.98 -12.90
N VAL A 146 4.30 -35.49 -11.95
CA VAL A 146 4.16 -35.83 -10.52
C VAL A 146 2.84 -35.30 -9.98
N MET A 147 2.41 -34.11 -10.41
CA MET A 147 1.13 -33.54 -10.03
C MET A 147 -0.07 -34.34 -10.56
N ILE A 148 -0.02 -34.81 -11.81
CA ILE A 148 -1.04 -35.72 -12.37
C ILE A 148 -1.01 -37.06 -11.64
N ALA A 149 0.16 -37.58 -11.28
CA ALA A 149 0.28 -38.82 -10.52
C ALA A 149 -0.41 -38.71 -9.14
N LEU A 150 -0.34 -37.55 -8.50
CA LEU A 150 -1.04 -37.25 -7.25
C LEU A 150 -2.58 -37.34 -7.39
N LEU A 151 -3.14 -37.17 -8.61
CA LEU A 151 -4.60 -37.22 -8.97
C LEU A 151 -5.25 -38.47 -8.46
N PHE A 152 -4.55 -39.54 -8.72
CA PHE A 152 -4.99 -40.87 -8.42
C PHE A 152 -5.04 -41.14 -6.90
N TYR A 153 -4.35 -40.35 -6.07
CA TYR A 153 -4.33 -40.49 -4.62
C TYR A 153 -5.29 -39.53 -3.88
N SER A 154 -6.04 -38.70 -4.61
CA SER A 154 -6.97 -37.70 -4.00
C SER A 154 -8.05 -38.31 -3.10
N LEU A 155 -8.42 -39.58 -3.31
CA LEU A 155 -9.45 -40.26 -2.50
C LEU A 155 -8.94 -40.77 -1.14
N THR A 156 -7.63 -40.84 -0.93
CA THR A 156 -7.00 -41.41 0.27
C THR A 156 -7.57 -40.87 1.60
N PRO A 157 -7.67 -39.55 1.86
CA PRO A 157 -8.24 -39.04 3.10
C PRO A 157 -9.71 -39.43 3.34
N TYR A 158 -10.50 -39.58 2.26
CA TYR A 158 -11.90 -40.01 2.36
C TYR A 158 -12.01 -41.51 2.64
N LEU A 159 -11.14 -42.32 2.04
CA LEU A 159 -11.10 -43.78 2.23
C LEU A 159 -10.66 -44.15 3.66
N ILE A 160 -9.68 -43.44 4.23
CA ILE A 160 -9.27 -43.59 5.65
C ILE A 160 -10.49 -43.54 6.56
N VAL A 161 -11.35 -42.54 6.36
CA VAL A 161 -12.51 -42.31 7.22
C VAL A 161 -13.68 -43.24 6.88
N LEU A 162 -14.05 -43.36 5.61
CA LEU A 162 -15.20 -44.18 5.18
C LEU A 162 -15.01 -45.65 5.53
N GLN A 163 -13.84 -46.22 5.21
CA GLN A 163 -13.54 -47.63 5.44
C GLN A 163 -12.88 -47.91 6.80
N ASN A 164 -12.51 -46.87 7.57
CA ASN A 164 -11.78 -46.99 8.84
C ASN A 164 -10.48 -47.82 8.67
N ILE A 165 -9.72 -47.51 7.62
CA ILE A 165 -8.47 -48.19 7.26
C ILE A 165 -7.27 -47.26 7.50
N THR A 166 -6.11 -47.85 7.75
CA THR A 166 -4.83 -47.13 7.92
C THR A 166 -4.41 -46.42 6.64
N PHE A 167 -3.61 -45.35 6.76
CA PHE A 167 -3.06 -44.56 5.65
C PHE A 167 -2.49 -45.42 4.51
N LEU A 168 -1.63 -46.41 4.80
CA LEU A 168 -0.98 -47.24 3.78
C LEU A 168 -1.98 -48.01 2.92
N ASN A 169 -3.02 -48.57 3.54
CA ASN A 169 -4.09 -49.30 2.85
C ASN A 169 -4.95 -48.35 2.00
N ALA A 170 -5.25 -47.16 2.51
CA ALA A 170 -5.99 -46.15 1.77
C ALA A 170 -5.18 -45.58 0.58
N LEU A 171 -3.87 -45.43 0.74
CA LEU A 171 -2.96 -45.00 -0.32
C LEU A 171 -2.87 -46.04 -1.43
N ALA A 172 -2.78 -47.33 -1.08
CA ALA A 172 -2.75 -48.43 -2.05
C ALA A 172 -4.08 -48.58 -2.82
N LYS A 173 -5.23 -48.39 -2.15
CA LYS A 173 -6.55 -48.49 -2.79
C LYS A 173 -6.94 -47.27 -3.62
N GLY A 174 -6.46 -46.08 -3.24
CA GLY A 174 -6.84 -44.79 -3.83
C GLY A 174 -6.84 -44.76 -5.36
N PRO A 175 -5.69 -45.05 -6.03
CA PRO A 175 -5.57 -44.99 -7.49
C PRO A 175 -6.55 -45.88 -8.24
N ARG A 176 -6.73 -47.12 -7.75
CA ARG A 176 -7.60 -48.11 -8.37
C ARG A 176 -9.07 -47.67 -8.28
N LEU A 177 -9.49 -47.20 -7.11
CA LEU A 177 -10.86 -46.73 -6.88
C LEU A 177 -11.13 -45.41 -7.61
N PHE A 178 -10.16 -44.50 -7.66
CA PHE A 178 -10.26 -43.26 -8.42
C PHE A 178 -10.49 -43.55 -9.91
N ARG A 179 -9.67 -44.43 -10.51
CA ARG A 179 -9.85 -44.83 -11.91
C ARG A 179 -11.22 -45.49 -12.16
N ARG A 180 -11.68 -46.33 -11.24
CA ARG A 180 -12.95 -47.06 -11.37
C ARG A 180 -14.18 -46.14 -11.26
N TYR A 181 -14.13 -45.12 -10.40
CA TYR A 181 -15.28 -44.25 -10.14
C TYR A 181 -15.18 -42.87 -10.79
N PHE A 182 -14.12 -42.59 -11.56
CA PHE A 182 -13.87 -41.29 -12.18
C PHE A 182 -15.11 -40.72 -12.89
N GLY A 183 -15.78 -41.52 -13.73
CA GLY A 183 -16.98 -41.07 -14.46
C GLY A 183 -18.17 -40.71 -13.56
N THR A 184 -18.28 -41.31 -12.37
CA THR A 184 -19.34 -40.98 -11.39
C THR A 184 -19.00 -39.71 -10.59
N LEU A 185 -17.72 -39.44 -10.40
CA LEU A 185 -17.20 -38.28 -9.68
C LEU A 185 -17.07 -37.04 -10.56
N LEU A 186 -16.90 -37.20 -11.88
CA LEU A 186 -16.72 -36.11 -12.84
C LEU A 186 -17.87 -35.07 -12.83
N PRO A 187 -19.17 -35.45 -12.83
CA PRO A 187 -20.25 -34.46 -12.76
C PRO A 187 -20.23 -33.64 -11.47
N LEU A 188 -19.82 -34.26 -10.35
CA LEU A 188 -19.69 -33.58 -9.08
C LEU A 188 -18.52 -32.57 -9.13
N ALA A 189 -17.40 -32.96 -9.76
CA ALA A 189 -16.28 -32.05 -9.98
C ALA A 189 -16.67 -30.87 -10.89
N LEU A 190 -17.47 -31.08 -11.95
CA LEU A 190 -17.95 -29.99 -12.81
C LEU A 190 -18.92 -29.05 -12.07
N LEU A 191 -19.86 -29.61 -11.29
CA LEU A 191 -20.77 -28.80 -10.46
C LEU A 191 -20.00 -27.95 -9.46
N ALA A 192 -19.03 -28.57 -8.81
CA ALA A 192 -18.18 -27.91 -7.86
C ALA A 192 -17.43 -26.74 -8.55
N LEU A 193 -17.03 -26.89 -9.82
CA LEU A 193 -16.29 -25.86 -10.58
C LEU A 193 -17.20 -24.68 -10.89
N LEU A 194 -18.44 -24.96 -11.29
CA LEU A 194 -19.47 -23.96 -11.50
C LEU A 194 -19.79 -23.20 -10.21
N CYS A 195 -19.99 -23.89 -9.09
CA CYS A 195 -20.23 -23.24 -7.80
C CYS A 195 -19.06 -22.32 -7.44
N THR A 196 -17.84 -22.79 -7.59
CA THR A 196 -16.62 -22.04 -7.30
C THR A 196 -16.51 -20.77 -8.16
N LEU A 197 -16.86 -20.86 -9.45
CA LEU A 197 -16.97 -19.71 -10.35
C LEU A 197 -18.04 -18.72 -9.87
N VAL A 198 -19.24 -19.18 -9.50
CA VAL A 198 -20.31 -18.31 -8.97
C VAL A 198 -19.89 -17.63 -7.67
N VAL A 199 -19.24 -18.34 -6.75
CA VAL A 199 -18.78 -17.74 -5.49
C VAL A 199 -17.70 -16.69 -5.73
N SER A 200 -16.86 -16.87 -6.76
CA SER A 200 -15.84 -15.87 -7.13
C SER A 200 -16.44 -14.51 -7.53
N LEU A 201 -17.69 -14.49 -8.05
CA LEU A 201 -18.39 -13.26 -8.40
C LEU A 201 -18.75 -12.41 -7.16
N PHE A 202 -18.91 -13.02 -5.98
CA PHE A 202 -19.18 -12.26 -4.76
C PHE A 202 -17.98 -11.42 -4.29
N ARG A 203 -16.78 -11.61 -4.87
CA ARG A 203 -15.62 -10.75 -4.59
C ARG A 203 -15.81 -9.30 -5.06
N PHE A 204 -16.78 -9.04 -5.95
CA PHE A 204 -17.12 -7.68 -6.39
C PHE A 204 -17.95 -6.90 -5.36
N LEU A 205 -18.43 -7.52 -4.28
CA LEU A 205 -19.15 -6.83 -3.22
C LEU A 205 -18.23 -5.84 -2.49
N THR A 206 -18.81 -4.76 -1.96
CA THR A 206 -18.08 -3.76 -1.18
C THR A 206 -17.44 -4.41 0.06
N PRO A 207 -16.20 -4.04 0.43
CA PRO A 207 -15.62 -4.47 1.70
C PRO A 207 -16.55 -4.12 2.87
N PRO A 208 -16.70 -4.98 3.89
CA PRO A 208 -16.05 -6.28 4.08
C PRO A 208 -16.78 -7.47 3.42
N TRP A 209 -17.91 -7.23 2.74
CA TRP A 209 -18.79 -8.27 2.20
C TRP A 209 -18.18 -9.07 1.04
N GLY A 210 -17.29 -8.44 0.27
CA GLY A 210 -16.49 -9.09 -0.76
C GLY A 210 -15.61 -10.24 -0.25
N TYR A 211 -15.46 -10.39 1.06
CA TYR A 211 -14.75 -11.50 1.71
C TYR A 211 -15.70 -12.39 2.53
N ALA A 212 -16.54 -11.80 3.37
CA ALA A 212 -17.42 -12.55 4.28
C ALA A 212 -18.40 -13.45 3.52
N VAL A 213 -18.99 -12.94 2.43
CA VAL A 213 -19.96 -13.69 1.63
C VAL A 213 -19.28 -14.85 0.89
N PRO A 214 -18.16 -14.68 0.16
CA PRO A 214 -17.43 -15.81 -0.38
C PRO A 214 -17.05 -16.85 0.66
N LEU A 215 -16.48 -16.46 1.80
CA LEU A 215 -16.02 -17.41 2.83
C LEU A 215 -17.15 -18.30 3.35
N LEU A 216 -18.28 -17.68 3.72
CA LEU A 216 -19.45 -18.40 4.23
C LEU A 216 -20.05 -19.30 3.14
N THR A 217 -20.17 -18.77 1.93
CA THR A 217 -20.73 -19.51 0.79
C THR A 217 -19.82 -20.70 0.42
N TYR A 218 -18.50 -20.51 0.41
CA TYR A 218 -17.52 -21.58 0.20
C TYR A 218 -17.59 -22.66 1.27
N ALA A 219 -17.65 -22.27 2.55
CA ALA A 219 -17.72 -23.23 3.65
C ALA A 219 -19.00 -24.09 3.56
N CYS A 220 -20.15 -23.47 3.27
CA CYS A 220 -21.42 -24.15 3.12
C CYS A 220 -21.45 -25.07 1.89
N ILE A 221 -21.17 -24.51 0.70
CA ILE A 221 -21.22 -25.27 -0.56
C ILE A 221 -20.15 -26.37 -0.57
N GLY A 222 -18.92 -26.07 -0.13
CA GLY A 222 -17.83 -27.03 -0.05
C GLY A 222 -18.18 -28.21 0.86
N THR A 223 -18.82 -27.95 2.01
CA THR A 223 -19.26 -29.03 2.91
C THR A 223 -20.33 -29.92 2.27
N LEU A 224 -21.30 -29.34 1.56
CA LEU A 224 -22.31 -30.12 0.84
C LEU A 224 -21.69 -30.98 -0.27
N LEU A 225 -20.75 -30.42 -1.04
CA LEU A 225 -20.05 -31.13 -2.12
C LEU A 225 -19.20 -32.29 -1.59
N ILE A 226 -18.46 -32.09 -0.50
CA ILE A 226 -17.69 -33.15 0.15
C ILE A 226 -18.63 -34.22 0.72
N GLY A 227 -19.74 -33.82 1.31
CA GLY A 227 -20.76 -34.74 1.79
C GLY A 227 -21.35 -35.60 0.67
N GLU A 228 -21.66 -35.00 -0.48
CA GLU A 228 -22.11 -35.70 -1.68
C GLU A 228 -21.06 -36.66 -2.24
N LEU A 229 -19.79 -36.23 -2.31
CA LEU A 229 -18.65 -37.06 -2.72
C LEU A 229 -18.58 -38.31 -1.86
N MET A 230 -18.55 -38.14 -0.54
CA MET A 230 -18.47 -39.25 0.40
C MET A 230 -19.70 -40.16 0.34
N ARG A 231 -20.91 -39.63 0.09
CA ARG A 231 -22.14 -40.42 -0.08
C ARG A 231 -22.08 -41.29 -1.33
N ARG A 232 -21.69 -40.72 -2.47
CA ARG A 232 -21.52 -41.46 -3.73
C ARG A 232 -20.43 -42.53 -3.62
N LEU A 233 -19.33 -42.18 -2.95
CA LEU A 233 -18.23 -43.11 -2.70
C LEU A 233 -18.69 -44.27 -1.79
N ALA A 234 -19.38 -43.98 -0.69
CA ALA A 234 -19.94 -44.99 0.21
C ALA A 234 -20.91 -45.94 -0.52
N ALA A 235 -21.85 -45.40 -1.31
CA ALA A 235 -22.81 -46.20 -2.08
C ALA A 235 -22.11 -47.17 -3.06
N LYS A 236 -21.05 -46.71 -3.74
CA LYS A 236 -20.30 -47.55 -4.69
C LYS A 236 -19.44 -48.61 -4.00
N LEU A 237 -18.84 -48.27 -2.86
CA LEU A 237 -18.10 -49.24 -2.04
C LEU A 237 -19.01 -50.37 -1.56
N THR A 238 -20.22 -50.04 -1.11
CA THR A 238 -21.23 -51.03 -0.70
C THR A 238 -21.68 -51.91 -1.88
N MET A 239 -21.89 -51.33 -3.07
CA MET A 239 -22.21 -52.10 -4.29
C MET A 239 -21.09 -53.07 -4.71
N ASP A 240 -19.84 -52.73 -4.42
CA ASP A 240 -18.66 -53.55 -4.73
C ASP A 240 -18.34 -54.60 -3.64
N GLY A 241 -19.22 -54.74 -2.64
CA GLY A 241 -19.07 -55.71 -1.55
C GLY A 241 -18.08 -55.29 -0.46
N GLU A 242 -17.58 -54.05 -0.48
CA GLU A 242 -16.75 -53.50 0.59
C GLU A 242 -17.63 -52.93 1.71
N THR A 243 -17.31 -53.25 2.97
CA THR A 243 -18.05 -52.74 4.12
C THR A 243 -17.62 -51.31 4.45
N SER A 244 -18.60 -50.42 4.64
CA SER A 244 -18.39 -49.12 5.29
C SER A 244 -18.75 -49.29 6.77
N PRO A 245 -17.79 -49.66 7.64
CA PRO A 245 -18.08 -49.96 9.02
C PRO A 245 -18.66 -48.74 9.72
N ASP A 246 -19.62 -49.02 10.58
CA ASP A 246 -20.22 -48.06 11.48
C ASP A 246 -19.16 -47.23 12.22
N PRO A 247 -19.36 -45.91 12.41
CA PRO A 247 -18.46 -45.08 13.20
C PRO A 247 -18.16 -45.73 14.56
N PRO A 248 -16.88 -45.80 14.99
CA PRO A 248 -16.45 -46.61 16.12
C PRO A 248 -16.94 -46.13 17.50
N LEU A 249 -17.78 -45.09 17.57
CA LEU A 249 -18.20 -44.42 18.80
C LEU A 249 -19.71 -44.20 18.81
N GLY A 250 -20.33 -44.48 19.97
CA GLY A 250 -21.77 -44.37 20.20
C GLY A 250 -22.31 -42.95 20.15
N GLU A 251 -23.64 -42.82 20.02
CA GLU A 251 -24.34 -41.53 20.02
C GLU A 251 -24.13 -40.79 21.34
N VAL A 252 -23.72 -39.53 21.27
CA VAL A 252 -23.60 -38.65 22.44
C VAL A 252 -24.92 -37.89 22.60
N HIS A 253 -25.45 -37.79 23.82
CA HIS A 253 -26.56 -36.90 24.11
C HIS A 253 -26.07 -35.45 24.11
N SER A 254 -26.50 -34.63 23.15
CA SER A 254 -26.23 -33.18 23.18
C SER A 254 -27.43 -32.42 23.75
N HIS A 255 -27.19 -31.48 24.65
CA HIS A 255 -28.21 -30.55 25.12
C HIS A 255 -28.57 -29.54 24.02
N LYS A 256 -29.88 -29.29 23.79
CA LYS A 256 -30.40 -28.34 22.78
C LYS A 256 -29.73 -26.95 22.81
N MET A 257 -29.30 -26.52 23.99
CA MET A 257 -28.60 -25.27 24.23
C MET A 257 -27.24 -25.20 23.52
N VAL A 258 -26.50 -26.32 23.42
CA VAL A 258 -25.22 -26.39 22.70
C VAL A 258 -25.42 -26.15 21.20
N ASN A 259 -26.49 -26.70 20.62
CA ASN A 259 -26.81 -26.48 19.21
C ASN A 259 -27.20 -25.03 18.92
N ALA A 260 -27.97 -24.40 19.81
CA ALA A 260 -28.33 -22.99 19.70
C ALA A 260 -27.10 -22.06 19.81
N ILE A 261 -26.21 -22.33 20.77
CA ILE A 261 -24.94 -21.60 20.91
C ILE A 261 -24.07 -21.77 19.67
N THR A 262 -23.96 -22.99 19.14
CA THR A 262 -23.15 -23.27 17.94
C THR A 262 -23.72 -22.58 16.70
N MET A 263 -25.05 -22.56 16.52
CA MET A 263 -25.71 -21.82 15.43
C MET A 263 -25.49 -20.30 15.54
N LEU A 264 -25.49 -19.75 16.76
CA LEU A 264 -25.30 -18.32 17.00
C LEU A 264 -23.82 -17.92 16.92
N LEU A 265 -22.90 -18.83 17.18
CA LEU A 265 -21.46 -18.61 17.10
C LEU A 265 -20.99 -18.32 15.66
N VAL A 266 -21.61 -18.96 14.66
CA VAL A 266 -21.24 -18.79 13.24
C VAL A 266 -21.43 -17.34 12.75
N PRO A 267 -22.62 -16.73 12.85
CA PRO A 267 -22.81 -15.34 12.45
C PRO A 267 -22.01 -14.37 13.33
N VAL A 268 -21.85 -14.65 14.63
CA VAL A 268 -21.04 -13.81 15.53
C VAL A 268 -19.56 -13.84 15.13
N LEU A 269 -18.98 -15.01 14.85
CA LEU A 269 -17.59 -15.11 14.41
C LEU A 269 -17.35 -14.45 13.06
N VAL A 270 -18.31 -14.55 12.13
CA VAL A 270 -18.24 -13.87 10.84
C VAL A 270 -18.33 -12.36 11.01
N PHE A 271 -19.23 -11.87 11.87
CA PHE A 271 -19.36 -10.45 12.18
C PHE A 271 -18.11 -9.91 12.88
N VAL A 272 -17.61 -10.60 13.89
CA VAL A 272 -16.36 -10.24 14.59
C VAL A 272 -15.18 -10.26 13.62
N GLY A 273 -15.09 -11.26 12.74
CA GLY A 273 -14.06 -11.33 11.70
C GLY A 273 -14.14 -10.16 10.71
N ALA A 274 -15.34 -9.81 10.25
CA ALA A 274 -15.58 -8.67 9.35
C ALA A 274 -15.27 -7.33 10.02
N PHE A 275 -15.69 -7.15 11.28
CA PHE A 275 -15.42 -5.96 12.11
C PHE A 275 -13.93 -5.81 12.43
N THR A 276 -13.23 -6.93 12.61
CA THR A 276 -11.78 -6.93 12.84
C THR A 276 -11.04 -6.61 11.52
N GLY A 277 -11.42 -7.26 10.42
CA GLY A 277 -10.78 -7.06 9.11
C GLY A 277 -11.02 -5.69 8.48
N SER A 278 -12.15 -5.04 8.78
CA SER A 278 -12.40 -3.65 8.36
C SER A 278 -11.59 -2.62 9.15
N GLY A 279 -10.86 -3.03 10.20
CA GLY A 279 -10.21 -2.10 11.11
C GLY A 279 -11.18 -1.37 12.04
N GLY A 280 -12.48 -1.70 12.02
CA GLY A 280 -13.48 -1.07 12.89
C GLY A 280 -13.13 -1.19 14.38
N HIS A 281 -12.56 -2.33 14.79
CA HIS A 281 -12.03 -2.51 16.15
C HIS A 281 -10.97 -1.48 16.55
N LEU A 282 -10.21 -0.92 15.61
CA LEU A 282 -9.19 0.10 15.89
C LEU A 282 -9.83 1.43 16.31
N SER A 283 -11.03 1.75 15.79
CA SER A 283 -11.79 2.92 16.25
C SER A 283 -12.31 2.76 17.69
N ALA A 284 -12.51 1.53 18.16
CA ALA A 284 -12.90 1.27 19.55
C ALA A 284 -11.74 1.50 20.55
N PHE A 285 -10.49 1.57 20.06
CA PHE A 285 -9.30 1.87 20.87
C PHE A 285 -8.87 3.34 20.80
N GLU A 286 -9.67 4.20 20.17
CA GLU A 286 -9.44 5.63 20.12
C GLU A 286 -9.84 6.29 21.46
N PHE A 287 -8.98 6.16 22.47
CA PHE A 287 -9.18 6.76 23.79
C PHE A 287 -8.37 8.04 23.96
N GLY A 288 -9.03 9.19 24.20
CA GLY A 288 -8.38 10.47 24.53
C GLY A 288 -8.56 11.54 23.44
N SER A 289 -8.24 12.80 23.77
CA SER A 289 -8.37 13.92 22.83
C SER A 289 -7.26 13.94 21.78
N LYS A 290 -7.63 14.24 20.53
CA LYS A 290 -6.69 14.59 19.45
C LYS A 290 -6.40 16.08 19.51
N LYS A 291 -5.17 16.47 19.18
CA LYS A 291 -4.80 17.86 18.97
C LYS A 291 -5.03 18.18 17.50
N GLN A 292 -5.82 19.22 17.22
CA GLN A 292 -6.00 19.73 15.86
C GLN A 292 -4.88 20.73 15.56
N LEU A 293 -4.30 20.58 14.37
CA LEU A 293 -3.24 21.44 13.83
C LEU A 293 -3.69 21.97 12.47
N ASP A 294 -3.52 23.26 12.26
CA ASP A 294 -3.78 23.90 10.97
C ASP A 294 -2.62 23.59 10.01
N GLY A 295 -2.94 23.49 8.72
CA GLY A 295 -1.99 23.11 7.67
C GLY A 295 -1.88 24.08 6.51
N ILE A 296 -0.78 23.97 5.78
CA ILE A 296 -0.52 24.65 4.49
C ILE A 296 -0.10 23.58 3.49
N SER A 297 -0.54 23.68 2.23
CA SER A 297 -0.01 22.84 1.16
C SER A 297 1.13 23.53 0.42
N TYR A 298 2.13 22.76 0.00
CA TYR A 298 3.31 23.24 -0.72
C TYR A 298 3.74 22.18 -1.72
N ASN A 299 3.24 22.32 -2.94
CA ASN A 299 3.37 21.30 -3.96
C ASN A 299 4.50 21.63 -4.92
N THR A 300 5.15 20.60 -5.45
CA THR A 300 6.12 20.76 -6.54
C THR A 300 5.39 20.83 -7.88
N ASN A 301 5.89 21.65 -8.80
CA ASN A 301 5.35 21.77 -10.15
C ASN A 301 6.49 21.88 -11.17
N PHE A 302 6.15 21.85 -12.47
CA PHE A 302 7.05 22.12 -13.59
C PHE A 302 7.33 23.64 -13.72
N SER A 303 7.94 24.23 -12.70
CA SER A 303 8.27 25.66 -12.67
C SER A 303 9.34 26.04 -13.70
N ASP A 304 9.44 27.34 -14.02
CA ASP A 304 10.45 27.84 -14.95
C ASP A 304 11.88 27.52 -14.47
N VAL A 305 12.12 27.63 -13.16
CA VAL A 305 13.41 27.34 -12.54
C VAL A 305 13.77 25.86 -12.59
N PHE A 306 12.78 24.96 -12.54
CA PHE A 306 13.01 23.52 -12.66
C PHE A 306 13.57 23.19 -14.05
N TYR A 307 12.98 23.73 -15.12
CA TYR A 307 13.51 23.55 -16.47
C TYR A 307 14.83 24.28 -16.70
N ALA A 308 14.99 25.49 -16.14
CA ALA A 308 16.21 26.28 -16.28
C ALA A 308 17.42 25.69 -15.54
N SER A 309 17.22 24.76 -14.62
CA SER A 309 18.27 24.14 -13.80
C SER A 309 18.58 22.70 -14.20
N ASP A 310 18.18 22.27 -15.39
CA ASP A 310 18.25 20.86 -15.82
C ASP A 310 17.55 19.92 -14.82
N GLN A 311 16.38 20.34 -14.30
CA GLN A 311 15.55 19.58 -13.36
C GLN A 311 16.18 19.37 -11.97
N MET A 312 17.08 20.26 -11.55
CA MET A 312 17.83 20.14 -10.28
C MET A 312 17.42 21.15 -9.21
N TYR A 313 16.68 22.22 -9.56
CA TYR A 313 16.15 23.20 -8.63
C TYR A 313 14.66 22.97 -8.40
N THR A 314 14.28 22.58 -7.18
CA THR A 314 12.89 22.47 -6.76
C THR A 314 12.41 23.77 -6.11
N ALA A 315 11.24 24.23 -6.54
CA ALA A 315 10.48 25.34 -5.96
C ALA A 315 9.04 24.90 -5.70
N TYR A 316 8.34 25.61 -4.82
CA TYR A 316 7.03 25.20 -4.32
C TYR A 316 5.93 26.19 -4.68
N GLU A 317 4.78 25.64 -5.05
CA GLU A 317 3.50 26.33 -5.12
C GLU A 317 2.79 26.19 -3.77
N TRP A 318 2.60 27.31 -3.08
CA TRP A 318 1.98 27.36 -1.76
C TRP A 318 0.49 27.66 -1.85
N GLN A 319 -0.32 26.95 -1.07
CA GLN A 319 -1.75 27.22 -0.97
C GLN A 319 -2.24 27.11 0.47
N THR A 320 -3.11 28.02 0.84
CA THR A 320 -3.83 28.01 2.12
C THR A 320 -5.29 27.64 1.89
N SER A 321 -5.80 26.67 2.63
CA SER A 321 -7.20 26.27 2.61
C SER A 321 -7.60 25.76 4.01
N ASP A 322 -8.74 25.09 4.12
CA ASP A 322 -9.21 24.49 5.37
C ASP A 322 -8.50 23.15 5.66
N TYR A 323 -7.16 23.17 5.63
CA TYR A 323 -6.32 22.01 5.87
C TYR A 323 -6.12 21.79 7.36
N HIS A 324 -6.48 20.60 7.85
CA HIS A 324 -6.41 20.27 9.27
C HIS A 324 -5.89 18.87 9.51
N LEU A 325 -5.13 18.70 10.58
CA LEU A 325 -4.70 17.40 11.07
C LEU A 325 -5.08 17.25 12.54
N ALA A 326 -6.00 16.33 12.83
CA ALA A 326 -6.32 15.90 14.17
C ALA A 326 -5.51 14.65 14.51
N ILE A 327 -4.44 14.80 15.28
CA ILE A 327 -3.51 13.72 15.63
C ILE A 327 -3.23 13.71 17.13
N ARG A 328 -2.95 12.53 17.66
CA ARG A 328 -2.47 12.35 19.03
C ARG A 328 -1.02 11.89 19.00
N LEU A 329 -0.12 12.72 19.49
CA LEU A 329 1.28 12.37 19.72
C LEU A 329 1.53 12.22 21.23
N PRO A 330 2.41 11.32 21.67
CA PRO A 330 2.93 11.37 23.03
C PRO A 330 3.70 12.68 23.22
N ASP A 331 3.90 13.07 24.48
CA ASP A 331 4.78 14.20 24.77
C ASP A 331 6.23 13.86 24.39
N LEU A 332 6.77 14.61 23.43
CA LEU A 332 8.12 14.48 22.90
C LEU A 332 9.08 15.55 23.45
N SER A 333 8.60 16.49 24.27
CA SER A 333 9.39 17.64 24.76
C SER A 333 10.39 17.27 25.87
N ASP A 334 10.05 16.32 26.75
CA ASP A 334 10.84 15.97 27.95
C ASP A 334 11.89 14.84 27.73
N GLY A 335 12.49 14.75 26.55
CA GLY A 335 13.52 13.73 26.24
C GLY A 335 13.01 12.29 26.17
N ARG A 336 11.69 12.09 26.27
CA ARG A 336 11.03 10.81 25.95
C ARG A 336 11.06 10.61 24.45
N LYS A 337 12.01 9.79 23.99
CA LYS A 337 12.22 9.47 22.58
C LYS A 337 11.82 8.02 22.30
N PRO A 338 10.51 7.72 22.17
CA PRO A 338 10.07 6.37 21.83
C PRO A 338 10.74 5.90 20.52
N ARG A 339 10.86 4.60 20.33
CA ARG A 339 11.40 4.04 19.08
C ARG A 339 10.41 4.17 17.92
N GLU A 340 9.12 4.24 18.23
CA GLU A 340 8.05 4.34 17.26
C GLU A 340 6.84 5.09 17.83
N LEU A 341 6.11 5.76 16.95
CA LEU A 341 4.84 6.42 17.23
C LEU A 341 3.74 5.67 16.50
N ARG A 342 2.63 5.38 17.17
CA ARG A 342 1.52 4.63 16.58
C ARG A 342 0.21 5.30 16.94
N GLY A 343 -0.71 5.35 15.98
CA GLY A 343 -2.02 5.90 16.21
C GLY A 343 -2.86 6.04 14.96
N ILE A 344 -3.95 6.78 15.13
CA ILE A 344 -4.88 7.15 14.08
C ILE A 344 -4.99 8.66 14.10
N ALA A 345 -4.86 9.28 12.93
CA ALA A 345 -5.09 10.70 12.70
C ALA A 345 -6.29 10.88 11.77
N ASP A 346 -7.02 11.99 11.91
CA ASP A 346 -7.95 12.44 10.89
C ASP A 346 -7.31 13.64 10.19
N ILE A 347 -7.27 13.61 8.87
CA ILE A 347 -6.67 14.65 8.03
C ILE A 347 -7.69 15.18 7.05
N THR A 348 -7.84 16.49 7.02
CA THR A 348 -8.69 17.21 6.06
C THR A 348 -7.78 17.84 5.01
N TRP A 349 -7.93 17.39 3.76
CA TRP A 349 -7.08 17.77 2.62
C TRP A 349 -7.84 17.79 1.30
N GLN A 350 -7.19 18.22 0.22
CA GLN A 350 -7.79 18.21 -1.12
C GLN A 350 -7.58 16.85 -1.80
N MET A 351 -8.63 16.31 -2.39
CA MET A 351 -8.59 15.10 -3.20
C MET A 351 -9.24 15.37 -4.55
N ASN A 352 -8.60 14.92 -5.63
CA ASN A 352 -9.15 15.05 -6.98
C ASN A 352 -10.23 13.98 -7.20
N GLU A 353 -11.47 14.41 -7.41
CA GLU A 353 -12.61 13.54 -7.64
C GLU A 353 -13.20 13.70 -9.04
N GLU A 354 -13.68 12.59 -9.58
CA GLU A 354 -14.31 12.54 -10.90
C GLU A 354 -15.83 12.74 -10.76
N ILE A 355 -16.31 13.93 -11.09
CA ILE A 355 -17.75 14.23 -11.13
C ILE A 355 -18.27 13.88 -12.52
N ARG A 356 -19.16 12.89 -12.57
CA ARG A 356 -19.86 12.49 -13.79
C ARG A 356 -21.21 13.17 -13.85
N THR A 357 -21.35 14.13 -14.76
CA THR A 357 -22.65 14.76 -15.03
C THR A 357 -23.20 14.19 -16.34
N SER A 358 -24.28 13.41 -16.25
CA SER A 358 -24.99 12.91 -17.44
C SER A 358 -26.07 13.90 -17.87
N HIS A 359 -26.03 14.36 -19.12
CA HIS A 359 -27.10 15.13 -19.75
C HIS A 359 -27.55 14.44 -21.05
N GLY A 360 -28.68 13.73 -21.00
CA GLY A 360 -29.16 12.95 -22.14
C GLY A 360 -28.21 11.80 -22.49
N ASN A 361 -27.66 11.80 -23.72
CA ASN A 361 -26.73 10.78 -24.20
C ASN A 361 -25.24 11.15 -24.03
N SER A 362 -24.92 12.33 -23.49
CA SER A 362 -23.54 12.71 -23.18
C SER A 362 -23.27 12.57 -21.68
N THR A 363 -22.12 11.99 -21.36
CA THR A 363 -21.57 12.02 -20.00
C THR A 363 -20.40 12.99 -20.04
N GLN A 364 -20.52 14.10 -19.32
CA GLN A 364 -19.40 14.97 -19.05
C GLN A 364 -18.70 14.45 -17.80
N ILE A 365 -17.39 14.29 -17.91
CA ILE A 365 -16.51 13.87 -16.83
C ILE A 365 -15.67 15.09 -16.49
N ASP A 366 -15.88 15.63 -15.30
CA ASP A 366 -15.10 16.74 -14.76
C ASP A 366 -14.27 16.27 -13.56
N VAL A 367 -13.08 16.82 -13.39
CA VAL A 367 -12.21 16.50 -12.25
C VAL A 367 -12.11 17.73 -11.39
N GLN A 368 -12.63 17.65 -10.17
CA GLN A 368 -12.66 18.78 -9.25
C GLN A 368 -11.88 18.43 -7.96
N PRO A 369 -11.04 19.36 -7.44
CA PRO A 369 -10.44 19.20 -6.13
C PRO A 369 -11.49 19.43 -5.05
N ILE A 370 -11.78 18.41 -4.25
CA ILE A 370 -12.79 18.45 -3.18
C ILE A 370 -12.09 18.25 -1.82
N MET A 371 -12.52 19.00 -0.81
CA MET A 371 -12.03 18.84 0.55
C MET A 371 -12.61 17.56 1.16
N HIS A 372 -11.72 16.69 1.63
CA HIS A 372 -12.09 15.42 2.21
C HIS A 372 -11.42 15.21 3.56
N THR A 373 -12.18 14.73 4.55
CA THR A 373 -11.61 14.23 5.80
C THR A 373 -11.36 12.73 5.68
N SER A 374 -10.10 12.35 5.69
CA SER A 374 -9.63 10.97 5.63
C SER A 374 -9.08 10.54 6.98
N ARG A 375 -9.30 9.28 7.35
CA ARG A 375 -8.70 8.70 8.55
C ARG A 375 -7.43 7.95 8.18
N VAL A 376 -6.30 8.31 8.78
CA VAL A 376 -4.98 7.72 8.49
C VAL A 376 -4.49 6.97 9.71
N MET A 377 -4.23 5.67 9.54
CA MET A 377 -3.49 4.90 10.52
C MET A 377 -1.99 5.04 10.25
N TYR A 378 -1.22 5.30 11.31
CA TYR A 378 0.22 5.48 11.20
C TYR A 378 1.00 4.64 12.21
N ARG A 379 2.17 4.20 11.77
CA ARG A 379 3.29 3.71 12.55
C ARG A 379 4.52 4.43 12.04
N LEU A 380 5.01 5.40 12.78
CA LEU A 380 6.20 6.16 12.43
C LEU A 380 7.38 5.60 13.21
N VAL A 381 8.46 5.27 12.52
CA VAL A 381 9.69 4.74 13.13
C VAL A 381 10.70 5.88 13.25
N ARG A 382 11.43 5.87 14.36
CA ARG A 382 12.48 6.86 14.61
C ARG A 382 13.65 6.65 13.65
N GLU A 383 13.94 7.67 12.87
CA GLU A 383 15.07 7.76 11.93
C GLU A 383 16.06 8.83 12.42
N THR A 384 17.29 8.78 11.92
CA THR A 384 18.37 9.73 12.28
C THR A 384 18.62 10.63 11.08
N ALA A 385 18.57 11.95 11.29
CA ALA A 385 18.88 12.94 10.27
C ALA A 385 20.39 13.08 10.06
N ASN A 386 20.80 13.89 9.08
CA ASN A 386 22.20 14.03 8.70
C ASN A 386 23.06 14.70 9.80
N ASP A 387 22.48 15.60 10.58
CA ASP A 387 23.14 16.27 11.71
C ASP A 387 23.16 15.44 13.00
N GLY A 388 22.57 14.24 12.99
CA GLY A 388 22.44 13.36 14.15
C GLY A 388 21.20 13.61 15.01
N SER A 389 20.35 14.58 14.66
CA SER A 389 19.00 14.69 15.19
C SER A 389 18.16 13.47 14.78
N PHE A 390 16.94 13.39 15.29
CA PHE A 390 16.02 12.31 14.93
C PHE A 390 14.67 12.88 14.55
N TYR A 391 13.99 12.16 13.67
CA TYR A 391 12.62 12.40 13.27
C TYR A 391 11.88 11.07 13.21
N TYR A 392 10.57 11.11 13.03
CA TYR A 392 9.76 9.91 12.86
C TYR A 392 9.18 9.88 11.46
N SER A 393 9.31 8.75 10.77
CA SER A 393 8.83 8.60 9.40
C SER A 393 8.10 7.29 9.21
N SER A 394 7.09 7.29 8.34
CA SER A 394 6.48 6.05 7.88
C SER A 394 7.29 5.32 6.81
N LEU A 395 8.45 5.83 6.36
CA LEU A 395 9.27 5.19 5.31
C LEU A 395 9.82 3.86 5.84
N SER A 396 10.41 3.90 7.03
CA SER A 396 10.79 2.70 7.79
C SER A 396 9.62 2.11 8.60
N GLY A 397 8.42 2.66 8.46
CA GLY A 397 7.23 2.36 9.23
C GLY A 397 6.04 1.97 8.33
N SER A 398 4.88 2.58 8.58
CA SER A 398 3.70 2.44 7.72
C SER A 398 2.74 3.61 7.91
N SER A 399 2.13 4.10 6.84
CA SER A 399 0.96 5.00 6.91
C SER A 399 -0.06 4.60 5.85
N SER A 400 -1.34 4.56 6.23
CA SER A 400 -2.40 4.09 5.32
C SER A 400 -3.71 4.80 5.61
N ILE A 401 -4.37 5.25 4.55
CA ILE A 401 -5.75 5.74 4.63
C ILE A 401 -6.65 4.54 4.94
N LEU A 402 -7.42 4.63 6.01
CA LEU A 402 -8.42 3.63 6.36
C LEU A 402 -9.60 3.72 5.37
N PRO A 403 -10.19 2.58 4.98
CA PRO A 403 -11.30 2.58 4.01
C PRO A 403 -12.47 3.41 4.55
N GLY A 404 -12.79 4.49 3.85
CA GLY A 404 -14.04 5.25 4.04
C GLY A 404 -15.17 4.71 3.15
N GLU A 405 -16.32 5.36 3.21
CA GLU A 405 -17.44 5.07 2.29
C GLU A 405 -17.11 5.48 0.84
N GLU A 406 -16.23 6.47 0.69
CA GLU A 406 -15.89 7.09 -0.59
C GLU A 406 -14.56 6.54 -1.12
N ARG A 407 -14.53 6.24 -2.42
CA ARG A 407 -13.36 5.67 -3.11
C ARG A 407 -12.75 6.72 -4.02
N PRO A 408 -11.50 7.14 -3.80
CA PRO A 408 -10.81 8.02 -4.73
C PRO A 408 -10.68 7.35 -6.11
N ARG A 409 -10.60 8.17 -7.16
CA ARG A 409 -10.45 7.74 -8.57
C ARG A 409 -9.29 6.74 -8.74
N GLU A 410 -8.18 7.03 -8.07
CA GLU A 410 -7.01 6.16 -8.02
C GLU A 410 -6.70 5.81 -6.57
N PRO A 411 -6.15 4.60 -6.29
CA PRO A 411 -5.68 4.27 -4.96
C PRO A 411 -4.59 5.26 -4.57
N LEU A 412 -4.79 5.93 -3.44
CA LEU A 412 -3.86 6.90 -2.88
C LEU A 412 -3.04 6.27 -1.77
N SER A 413 -1.76 6.59 -1.77
CA SER A 413 -0.82 6.32 -0.69
C SER A 413 -0.49 7.62 0.02
N VAL A 414 -0.11 7.48 1.29
CA VAL A 414 0.20 8.60 2.16
C VAL A 414 1.49 8.29 2.88
N GLN A 415 2.34 9.30 2.98
CA GLN A 415 3.62 9.24 3.67
C GLN A 415 3.62 10.33 4.74
N MET A 416 3.99 10.00 5.97
CA MET A 416 3.95 10.90 7.11
C MET A 416 5.33 11.05 7.74
N MET A 417 5.65 12.28 8.11
CA MET A 417 6.86 12.66 8.85
C MET A 417 6.47 13.50 10.05
N VAL A 418 7.09 13.26 11.20
CA VAL A 418 6.94 14.06 12.42
C VAL A 418 8.34 14.44 12.91
N SER A 419 8.58 15.72 13.16
CA SER A 419 9.84 16.22 13.72
C SER A 419 10.14 15.59 15.08
N GLY A 420 11.40 15.59 15.50
CA GLY A 420 11.81 14.96 16.77
C GLY A 420 11.12 15.51 18.02
N ASP A 421 10.69 16.77 17.98
CA ASP A 421 9.93 17.48 19.02
C ASP A 421 8.40 17.40 18.85
N GLY A 422 7.90 16.87 17.72
CA GLY A 422 6.49 16.76 17.40
C GLY A 422 5.80 18.07 17.01
N LEU A 423 6.54 19.15 16.77
CA LEU A 423 5.99 20.47 16.42
C LEU A 423 5.66 20.61 14.93
N HIS A 424 6.36 19.87 14.07
CA HIS A 424 6.14 19.87 12.62
C HIS A 424 5.72 18.49 12.17
N ILE A 425 4.59 18.44 11.46
CA ILE A 425 4.06 17.20 10.90
C ILE A 425 3.85 17.44 9.42
N SER A 426 4.53 16.65 8.59
CA SER A 426 4.38 16.72 7.14
C SER A 426 3.70 15.46 6.64
N VAL A 427 2.73 15.63 5.75
CA VAL A 427 2.04 14.52 5.10
C VAL A 427 2.12 14.71 3.60
N MET A 428 2.52 13.67 2.90
CA MET A 428 2.58 13.65 1.45
C MET A 428 1.61 12.61 0.90
N GLN A 429 0.74 13.05 0.00
CA GLN A 429 -0.25 12.27 -0.70
C GLN A 429 0.22 12.03 -2.14
N TYR A 430 0.10 10.80 -2.63
CA TYR A 430 0.50 10.44 -3.98
C TYR A 430 -0.22 9.17 -4.46
N PRO A 431 -0.40 8.97 -5.78
CA PRO A 431 -0.92 7.71 -6.32
C PRO A 431 -0.03 6.52 -5.98
N THR A 432 -0.63 5.42 -5.52
CA THR A 432 0.09 4.21 -5.04
C THR A 432 1.02 3.57 -6.08
N ARG A 433 0.82 3.89 -7.37
CA ARG A 433 1.69 3.40 -8.46
C ARG A 433 3.10 4.01 -8.46
N PHE A 434 3.30 5.14 -7.80
CA PHE A 434 4.59 5.83 -7.80
C PHE A 434 5.48 5.41 -6.64
N ASP A 435 6.79 5.36 -6.89
CA ASP A 435 7.80 5.21 -5.85
C ASP A 435 8.07 6.58 -5.21
N VAL A 436 7.82 6.64 -3.91
CA VAL A 436 7.91 7.85 -3.11
C VAL A 436 9.36 8.20 -2.74
N SER A 437 10.28 7.23 -2.76
CA SER A 437 11.64 7.37 -2.24
C SER A 437 12.48 8.43 -2.97
N HIS A 438 12.20 8.67 -4.25
CA HIS A 438 12.91 9.68 -5.05
C HIS A 438 12.47 11.12 -4.75
N VAL A 439 11.25 11.28 -4.24
CA VAL A 439 10.61 12.56 -3.97
C VAL A 439 10.66 12.90 -2.48
N PHE A 440 10.57 11.91 -1.59
CA PHE A 440 10.61 12.12 -0.15
C PHE A 440 12.03 12.38 0.34
N ARG A 441 12.37 13.66 0.58
CA ARG A 441 13.63 14.07 1.21
C ARG A 441 13.34 14.80 2.50
N VAL A 442 14.26 14.70 3.44
CA VAL A 442 14.13 15.29 4.78
C VAL A 442 15.24 16.32 4.96
N SER A 443 14.95 17.41 5.68
CA SER A 443 15.97 18.40 6.06
C SER A 443 17.09 17.76 6.88
N ASP A 444 18.29 18.35 6.84
CA ASP A 444 19.47 17.81 7.54
C ASP A 444 19.25 17.61 9.05
N ASP A 445 18.35 18.42 9.63
CA ASP A 445 17.97 18.43 11.04
C ASP A 445 16.67 17.65 11.35
N GLY A 446 16.07 16.99 10.35
CA GLY A 446 14.87 16.19 10.55
C GLY A 446 13.60 16.98 10.89
N ARG A 447 13.58 18.31 10.72
CA ARG A 447 12.40 19.13 11.01
C ARG A 447 11.37 19.18 9.89
N TYR A 448 11.82 19.24 8.64
CA TYR A 448 10.97 19.50 7.49
C TYR A 448 11.03 18.38 6.45
N LEU A 449 9.88 18.09 5.85
CA LEU A 449 9.82 17.36 4.60
C LEU A 449 10.12 18.33 3.45
N ILE A 450 11.08 17.95 2.60
CA ILE A 450 11.53 18.72 1.44
C ILE A 450 11.23 17.85 0.20
N PRO A 451 9.99 17.82 -0.29
CA PRO A 451 9.66 17.02 -1.46
C PRO A 451 10.47 17.51 -2.68
N GLY A 452 11.08 16.59 -3.41
CA GLY A 452 11.72 16.86 -4.70
C GLY A 452 10.70 16.85 -5.84
N THR A 453 10.95 17.60 -6.91
CA THR A 453 10.05 17.61 -8.07
C THR A 453 10.14 16.29 -8.83
N SER A 454 9.02 15.58 -9.00
CA SER A 454 8.96 14.40 -9.88
C SER A 454 9.20 14.82 -11.34
N GLN A 455 10.15 14.18 -12.01
CA GLN A 455 10.48 14.48 -13.41
C GLN A 455 9.37 14.05 -14.38
N VAL A 456 8.45 13.19 -13.94
CA VAL A 456 7.38 12.63 -14.78
C VAL A 456 6.05 13.31 -14.50
N ASN A 457 5.61 13.34 -13.24
CA ASN A 457 4.30 13.87 -12.84
C ASN A 457 4.39 14.57 -11.48
N PRO A 458 4.88 15.82 -11.39
CA PRO A 458 5.01 16.54 -10.12
C PRO A 458 3.64 16.91 -9.53
N MET A 459 2.64 17.14 -10.38
CA MET A 459 1.27 17.47 -9.97
C MET A 459 0.52 16.32 -9.25
N ASP A 460 1.02 15.09 -9.36
CA ASP A 460 0.44 13.92 -8.66
C ASP A 460 0.90 13.83 -7.19
N PHE A 461 1.86 14.65 -6.77
CA PHE A 461 2.39 14.66 -5.40
C PHE A 461 1.92 15.92 -4.68
N HIS A 462 1.17 15.73 -3.59
CA HIS A 462 0.70 16.82 -2.75
C HIS A 462 1.34 16.74 -1.37
N ALA A 463 2.01 17.80 -0.94
CA ALA A 463 2.62 17.88 0.38
C ALA A 463 1.89 18.89 1.25
N TYR A 464 1.67 18.51 2.50
CA TYR A 464 0.98 19.28 3.52
C TYR A 464 1.89 19.40 4.74
N TRP A 465 1.93 20.58 5.34
CA TRP A 465 2.71 20.86 6.54
C TRP A 465 1.78 21.41 7.61
N PHE A 466 1.72 20.71 8.74
CA PHE A 466 0.88 21.00 9.88
C PHE A 466 1.76 21.36 11.07
N THR A 467 1.44 22.46 11.73
CA THR A 467 2.16 22.92 12.92
C THR A 467 1.26 23.76 13.82
N THR A 468 1.61 23.88 15.10
CA THR A 468 0.94 24.79 16.02
C THR A 468 1.31 26.25 15.83
N ASP A 469 2.48 26.51 15.24
CA ASP A 469 3.02 27.86 15.08
C ASP A 469 3.35 28.13 13.61
N GLN A 470 2.33 28.57 12.87
CA GLN A 470 2.47 28.98 11.48
C GLN A 470 3.06 30.40 11.42
N SER A 471 4.38 30.50 11.55
CA SER A 471 5.13 31.75 11.46
C SER A 471 5.89 31.85 10.14
N ALA A 472 6.13 33.09 9.68
CA ALA A 472 6.97 33.34 8.51
C ALA A 472 8.43 32.89 8.73
N GLU A 473 8.90 32.92 9.99
CA GLU A 473 10.22 32.43 10.38
C GLU A 473 10.36 30.92 10.09
N ASN A 474 9.42 30.10 10.57
CA ASN A 474 9.40 28.66 10.30
C ASN A 474 9.31 28.34 8.80
N LEU A 475 8.59 29.18 8.04
CA LEU A 475 8.49 29.05 6.58
C LEU A 475 9.83 29.33 5.90
N PHE A 476 10.55 30.39 6.29
CA PHE A 476 11.86 30.71 5.74
C PHE A 476 12.93 29.70 6.17
N GLU A 477 12.85 29.13 7.38
CA GLU A 477 13.70 28.00 7.79
C GLU A 477 13.52 26.78 6.87
N LEU A 478 12.26 26.43 6.54
CA LEU A 478 11.94 25.36 5.59
C LEU A 478 12.53 25.66 4.20
N LEU A 479 12.35 26.87 3.69
CA LEU A 479 12.88 27.29 2.38
C LEU A 479 14.40 27.26 2.32
N ALA A 480 15.08 27.73 3.38
CA ALA A 480 16.53 27.67 3.49
C ALA A 480 17.03 26.21 3.53
N ALA A 481 16.36 25.34 4.29
CA ALA A 481 16.68 23.92 4.32
C ALA A 481 16.51 23.25 2.95
N LYS A 482 15.44 23.58 2.22
CA LYS A 482 15.19 23.13 0.84
C LYS A 482 16.34 23.52 -0.09
N ASN A 483 16.74 24.78 -0.07
CA ASN A 483 17.72 25.31 -1.01
C ASN A 483 19.13 24.76 -0.84
N LYS A 484 19.52 24.26 0.34
CA LYS A 484 20.82 23.55 0.50
C LYS A 484 21.00 22.39 -0.48
N THR A 485 19.90 21.78 -0.91
CA THR A 485 19.91 20.61 -1.82
C THR A 485 19.77 20.97 -3.30
N ASN A 486 19.44 22.22 -3.60
CA ASN A 486 19.26 22.70 -4.97
C ASN A 486 20.61 23.02 -5.62
N ASN A 487 20.70 22.79 -6.92
CA ASN A 487 21.88 23.12 -7.72
C ASN A 487 21.46 23.60 -9.10
N ILE A 488 22.34 24.33 -9.77
CA ILE A 488 22.18 24.73 -11.16
C ILE A 488 23.36 24.19 -11.97
N ALA A 489 23.06 23.28 -12.89
CA ALA A 489 24.05 22.72 -13.81
C ALA A 489 24.38 23.66 -15.00
N THR A 490 23.45 24.54 -15.39
CA THR A 490 23.55 25.38 -16.59
C THR A 490 23.46 26.87 -16.28
N MET A 491 24.28 27.67 -16.95
CA MET A 491 24.24 29.14 -16.80
C MET A 491 23.17 29.80 -17.68
N ASN A 492 22.63 29.05 -18.64
CA ASN A 492 21.53 29.53 -19.46
C ASN A 492 20.31 29.71 -18.56
N ARG A 493 19.71 30.91 -18.60
CA ARG A 493 18.57 31.26 -17.77
C ARG A 493 18.76 31.17 -16.25
N ALA A 494 20.00 31.17 -15.76
CA ALA A 494 20.30 31.15 -14.33
C ALA A 494 19.74 32.37 -13.55
N TYR A 495 19.35 33.44 -14.26
CA TYR A 495 18.61 34.58 -13.69
C TYR A 495 17.25 34.19 -13.10
N LEU A 496 16.60 33.11 -13.59
CA LEU A 496 15.34 32.60 -13.04
C LEU A 496 15.52 32.01 -11.65
N ALA A 497 16.60 31.25 -11.44
CA ALA A 497 16.91 30.71 -10.13
C ALA A 497 17.36 31.80 -9.16
N LEU A 498 18.07 32.82 -9.65
CA LEU A 498 18.37 33.99 -8.85
C LEU A 498 17.07 34.70 -8.39
N ALA A 499 16.12 34.91 -9.30
CA ALA A 499 14.82 35.48 -8.97
C ALA A 499 14.07 34.63 -7.91
N CYS A 500 14.07 33.31 -8.07
CA CYS A 500 13.46 32.38 -7.11
C CYS A 500 14.15 32.44 -5.73
N ALA A 501 15.48 32.37 -5.68
CA ALA A 501 16.24 32.43 -4.43
C ALA A 501 16.03 33.78 -3.70
N MET A 502 15.95 34.88 -4.44
CA MET A 502 15.63 36.20 -3.89
C MET A 502 14.21 36.23 -3.33
N GLN A 503 13.22 35.73 -4.07
CA GLN A 503 11.83 35.65 -3.63
C GLN A 503 11.70 34.79 -2.36
N GLU A 504 12.39 33.65 -2.31
CA GLU A 504 12.42 32.71 -1.19
C GLU A 504 13.19 33.22 0.04
N GLY A 505 13.85 34.38 -0.05
CA GLY A 505 14.54 34.98 1.09
C GLY A 505 15.82 34.26 1.50
N ASP A 506 16.45 33.52 0.58
CA ASP A 506 17.67 32.74 0.86
C ASP A 506 18.91 33.45 0.33
N GLY A 507 19.59 34.18 1.23
CA GLY A 507 20.82 34.89 0.89
C GLY A 507 22.01 33.98 0.57
N HIS A 508 22.08 32.78 1.14
CA HIS A 508 23.14 31.81 0.84
C HIS A 508 23.04 31.34 -0.61
N MET A 509 21.84 30.94 -1.05
CA MET A 509 21.61 30.56 -2.45
C MET A 509 21.86 31.75 -3.39
N VAL A 510 21.42 32.96 -3.04
CA VAL A 510 21.70 34.17 -3.85
C VAL A 510 23.20 34.38 -4.06
N VAL A 511 24.00 34.37 -2.99
CA VAL A 511 25.46 34.54 -3.08
C VAL A 511 26.09 33.41 -3.89
N HIS A 512 25.70 32.16 -3.64
CA HIS A 512 26.19 30.99 -4.37
C HIS A 512 25.96 31.11 -5.88
N LEU A 513 24.76 31.53 -6.30
CA LEU A 513 24.40 31.72 -7.70
C LEU A 513 25.19 32.85 -8.35
N LEU A 514 25.30 34.00 -7.67
CA LEU A 514 26.04 35.15 -8.17
C LEU A 514 27.53 34.84 -8.32
N GLU A 515 28.14 34.11 -7.38
CA GLU A 515 29.52 33.65 -7.51
C GLU A 515 29.71 32.66 -8.65
N THR A 516 28.78 31.70 -8.78
CA THR A 516 28.83 30.71 -9.86
C THR A 516 28.75 31.39 -11.23
N MET A 517 27.86 32.38 -11.38
CA MET A 517 27.78 33.22 -12.59
C MET A 517 29.09 33.96 -12.86
N ARG A 518 29.71 34.58 -11.84
CA ARG A 518 31.02 35.27 -12.00
C ARG A 518 32.11 34.31 -12.46
N ARG A 519 32.19 33.11 -11.86
CA ARG A 519 33.18 32.07 -12.23
C ARG A 519 32.96 31.57 -13.66
N ALA A 520 31.72 31.54 -14.13
CA ALA A 520 31.37 31.20 -15.51
C ALA A 520 31.60 32.33 -16.53
N GLY A 521 32.11 33.49 -16.11
CA GLY A 521 32.42 34.63 -16.98
C GLY A 521 31.23 35.55 -17.28
N VAL A 522 30.12 35.43 -16.55
CA VAL A 522 28.99 36.37 -16.63
C VAL A 522 29.37 37.67 -15.91
N ASN A 523 29.10 38.82 -16.54
CA ASN A 523 29.32 40.12 -15.90
C ASN A 523 28.21 40.41 -14.88
N VAL A 524 28.52 40.27 -13.59
CA VAL A 524 27.58 40.43 -12.48
C VAL A 524 27.73 41.80 -11.82
N LYS A 525 26.68 42.62 -11.86
CA LYS A 525 26.59 43.93 -11.20
C LYS A 525 25.54 43.88 -10.10
N VAL A 526 25.98 43.76 -8.85
CA VAL A 526 25.12 43.67 -7.66
C VAL A 526 25.79 44.39 -6.50
N LEU A 527 25.03 44.71 -5.45
CA LEU A 527 25.60 45.11 -4.17
C LEU A 527 26.44 43.96 -3.58
N ASN A 528 27.63 44.30 -3.05
CA ASN A 528 28.55 43.31 -2.48
C ASN A 528 28.17 42.98 -1.03
N TRP A 529 27.00 42.35 -0.87
CA TRP A 529 26.49 41.87 0.41
C TRP A 529 26.86 40.41 0.64
N ASP A 530 27.10 40.07 1.91
CA ASP A 530 27.29 38.69 2.34
C ASP A 530 25.95 37.96 2.50
N GLU A 531 26.02 36.65 2.76
CA GLU A 531 24.85 35.77 2.87
C GLU A 531 23.86 36.25 3.95
N VAL A 532 24.38 36.74 5.07
CA VAL A 532 23.58 37.23 6.22
C VAL A 532 22.88 38.53 5.85
N THR A 533 23.58 39.47 5.21
CA THR A 533 22.99 40.76 4.79
C THR A 533 21.92 40.54 3.73
N TRP A 534 22.14 39.65 2.77
CA TRP A 534 21.11 39.27 1.80
C TRP A 534 19.88 38.64 2.46
N THR A 535 20.09 37.64 3.32
CA THR A 535 18.99 36.98 4.05
C THR A 535 18.18 37.98 4.86
N ASN A 536 18.84 38.82 5.66
CA ASN A 536 18.17 39.82 6.50
C ASN A 536 17.41 40.87 5.67
N ASN A 537 17.96 41.31 4.53
CA ASN A 537 17.27 42.24 3.65
C ASN A 537 16.04 41.60 3.00
N LEU A 538 16.19 40.42 2.41
CA LEU A 538 15.11 39.75 1.67
C LEU A 538 13.98 39.30 2.59
N GLN A 539 14.31 38.68 3.74
CA GLN A 539 13.30 38.31 4.74
C GLN A 539 12.70 39.53 5.43
N GLY A 540 13.51 40.57 5.67
CA GLY A 540 13.04 41.85 6.23
C GLY A 540 11.97 42.54 5.38
N ARG A 541 11.98 42.35 4.05
CA ARG A 541 10.94 42.86 3.14
C ARG A 541 9.57 42.20 3.34
N TYR A 542 9.51 41.07 4.03
CA TYR A 542 8.25 40.43 4.42
C TYR A 542 7.79 40.80 5.82
N GLN A 543 8.58 41.57 6.58
CA GLN A 543 8.26 41.93 7.95
C GLN A 543 6.94 42.72 8.02
N GLY A 544 6.02 42.28 8.90
CA GLY A 544 4.69 42.89 9.02
C GLY A 544 3.67 42.43 7.98
N THR A 545 4.06 41.59 7.02
CA THR A 545 3.14 40.99 6.05
C THR A 545 2.48 39.74 6.62
N GLY A 546 1.17 39.58 6.41
CA GLY A 546 0.45 38.38 6.83
C GLY A 546 0.92 37.12 6.08
N LEU A 547 0.82 35.96 6.73
CA LEU A 547 1.28 34.68 6.17
C LEU A 547 0.64 34.36 4.81
N GLN A 548 -0.67 34.59 4.66
CA GLN A 548 -1.37 34.36 3.40
C GLN A 548 -0.77 35.16 2.23
N LYS A 549 -0.45 36.44 2.45
CA LYS A 549 0.16 37.27 1.40
C LYS A 549 1.61 36.89 1.14
N THR A 550 2.32 36.47 2.17
CA THR A 550 3.68 35.93 2.05
C THR A 550 3.69 34.67 1.18
N LEU A 551 2.79 33.72 1.43
CA LEU A 551 2.65 32.50 0.63
C LEU A 551 2.25 32.81 -0.82
N GLU A 552 1.30 33.73 -1.04
CA GLU A 552 0.90 34.17 -2.40
C GLU A 552 2.10 34.68 -3.22
N LEU A 553 3.00 35.45 -2.58
CA LEU A 553 4.21 35.97 -3.22
C LEU A 553 5.24 34.87 -3.47
N LEU A 554 5.47 33.99 -2.49
CA LEU A 554 6.42 32.87 -2.60
C LEU A 554 6.00 31.85 -3.66
N THR A 555 4.69 31.65 -3.86
CA THR A 555 4.13 30.76 -4.89
C THR A 555 4.65 31.07 -6.29
N LYS A 556 5.02 32.32 -6.58
CA LYS A 556 5.61 32.68 -7.87
C LYS A 556 6.89 31.90 -8.21
N ALA A 557 7.67 31.48 -7.20
CA ALA A 557 8.83 30.63 -7.46
C ALA A 557 8.45 29.24 -8.00
N GLY A 558 7.27 28.74 -7.63
CA GLY A 558 6.79 27.39 -7.93
C GLY A 558 5.93 27.24 -9.19
N ILE A 559 5.55 28.33 -9.87
CA ILE A 559 4.66 28.26 -11.05
C ILE A 559 5.40 28.59 -12.34
N GLN A 560 4.84 28.13 -13.47
CA GLN A 560 5.36 28.43 -14.80
C GLN A 560 4.94 29.84 -15.27
N GLY A 561 5.84 30.56 -15.94
CA GLY A 561 5.58 31.92 -16.45
C GLY A 561 5.55 33.02 -15.39
N ALA A 562 6.02 32.75 -14.15
CA ALA A 562 5.97 33.74 -13.07
C ALA A 562 6.90 34.94 -13.28
N TYR A 563 8.03 34.71 -13.97
CA TYR A 563 9.11 35.67 -14.15
C TYR A 563 9.37 35.94 -15.64
N GLU A 564 8.32 36.29 -16.38
CA GLU A 564 8.46 36.71 -17.77
C GLU A 564 9.30 37.98 -17.88
N GLY A 565 10.33 37.93 -18.73
CA GLY A 565 11.23 39.05 -18.97
C GLY A 565 10.67 40.03 -20.00
N THR A 566 10.60 41.31 -19.65
CA THR A 566 10.26 42.37 -20.60
C THR A 566 11.51 42.83 -21.34
N GLU A 567 11.52 42.73 -22.67
CA GLU A 567 12.65 43.21 -23.48
C GLU A 567 12.75 44.74 -23.45
N LEU A 568 13.95 45.25 -23.17
CA LEU A 568 14.29 46.66 -23.23
C LEU A 568 14.80 46.96 -24.65
N LEU A 569 13.88 47.26 -25.57
CA LEU A 569 14.17 47.45 -27.00
C LEU A 569 15.26 48.50 -27.24
N GLU A 570 15.31 49.57 -26.45
CA GLU A 570 16.32 50.65 -26.57
C GLU A 570 17.76 50.18 -26.27
N LYS A 571 17.91 49.07 -25.54
CA LYS A 571 19.21 48.52 -25.13
C LYS A 571 19.56 47.22 -25.85
N SER A 572 18.61 46.67 -26.61
CA SER A 572 18.73 45.39 -27.30
C SER A 572 19.12 45.63 -28.76
N ASP A 573 19.86 44.67 -29.34
CA ASP A 573 20.23 44.68 -30.75
C ASP A 573 19.86 43.33 -31.42
N GLU A 574 20.32 43.12 -32.65
CA GLU A 574 20.05 41.92 -33.44
C GLU A 574 20.69 40.65 -32.82
N THR A 575 21.75 40.81 -32.03
CA THR A 575 22.57 39.70 -31.50
C THR A 575 22.49 39.55 -29.98
N ILE A 576 22.10 40.61 -29.26
CA ILE A 576 22.03 40.69 -27.81
C ILE A 576 20.65 41.20 -27.41
N GLY A 577 19.95 40.40 -26.60
CA GLY A 577 18.72 40.81 -25.93
C GLY A 577 19.02 41.34 -24.52
N VAL A 578 18.39 42.45 -24.15
CA VAL A 578 18.44 43.00 -22.80
C VAL A 578 17.04 42.96 -22.22
N TYR A 579 16.88 42.24 -21.11
CA TYR A 579 15.58 41.96 -20.52
C TYR A 579 15.54 42.42 -19.07
N ARG A 580 14.35 42.70 -18.56
CA ARG A 580 14.08 43.01 -17.16
C ARG A 580 13.02 42.06 -16.60
N ILE A 581 13.32 41.45 -15.46
CA ILE A 581 12.38 40.70 -14.63
C ILE A 581 12.16 41.49 -13.34
N GLU A 582 10.95 41.43 -12.80
CA GLU A 582 10.60 42.05 -11.53
C GLU A 582 10.29 40.98 -10.49
N VAL A 583 11.04 40.98 -9.39
CA VAL A 583 10.83 40.07 -8.25
C VAL A 583 9.95 40.77 -7.22
N PRO A 584 8.70 40.32 -7.01
CA PRO A 584 7.74 41.02 -6.16
C PRO A 584 7.96 40.80 -4.66
N PHE A 585 7.89 41.88 -3.90
CA PHE A 585 7.85 41.89 -2.45
C PHE A 585 6.61 42.67 -1.98
N PRO A 586 6.22 42.57 -0.71
CA PRO A 586 5.07 43.31 -0.18
C PRO A 586 5.15 44.83 -0.43
N ASP A 587 6.33 45.41 -0.23
CA ASP A 587 6.56 46.86 -0.33
C ASP A 587 7.30 47.30 -1.61
N GLY A 588 7.25 46.50 -2.68
CA GLY A 588 7.86 46.89 -3.96
C GLY A 588 8.35 45.73 -4.80
N MET A 589 9.18 46.04 -5.80
CA MET A 589 9.74 45.06 -6.72
C MET A 589 11.25 45.23 -6.78
N ILE A 590 12.01 44.15 -6.79
CA ILE A 590 13.44 44.18 -7.09
C ILE A 590 13.66 43.83 -8.56
N PRO A 591 14.10 44.79 -9.40
CA PRO A 591 14.35 44.52 -10.81
C PRO A 591 15.68 43.80 -11.03
N ILE A 592 15.63 42.70 -11.77
CA ILE A 592 16.80 42.01 -12.32
C ILE A 592 16.87 42.32 -13.80
N THR A 593 17.90 43.06 -14.22
CA THR A 593 18.18 43.29 -15.64
C THR A 593 19.25 42.31 -16.10
N TYR A 594 19.01 41.55 -17.16
CA TYR A 594 20.00 40.62 -17.71
C TYR A 594 20.21 40.84 -19.20
N LYS A 595 21.36 40.37 -19.69
CA LYS A 595 21.71 40.35 -21.11
C LYS A 595 21.98 38.92 -21.53
N GLU A 596 21.40 38.49 -22.63
CA GLU A 596 21.65 37.19 -23.23
C GLU A 596 21.93 37.32 -24.72
N SER A 597 22.69 36.38 -25.28
CA SER A 597 22.84 36.30 -26.73
C SER A 597 21.58 35.72 -27.35
N LYS A 598 21.02 36.41 -28.36
CA LYS A 598 19.90 35.92 -29.16
C LYS A 598 20.29 34.74 -30.06
N VAL A 599 21.58 34.47 -30.24
CA VAL A 599 22.11 33.42 -31.12
C VAL A 599 22.10 32.05 -30.45
N ASP A 600 22.54 31.97 -29.20
CA ASP A 600 22.71 30.70 -28.47
C ASP A 600 22.06 30.68 -27.08
N GLY A 601 21.38 31.76 -26.66
CA GLY A 601 20.72 31.88 -25.36
C GLY A 601 21.67 32.02 -24.18
N LYS A 602 22.97 32.27 -24.43
CA LYS A 602 23.97 32.37 -23.38
C LYS A 602 23.80 33.64 -22.55
N LEU A 603 23.78 33.49 -21.23
CA LEU A 603 23.77 34.61 -20.28
C LEU A 603 25.11 35.37 -20.30
N LEU A 604 25.06 36.68 -20.55
CA LEU A 604 26.24 37.55 -20.69
C LEU A 604 26.44 38.47 -19.49
N SER A 605 25.35 39.01 -18.93
CA SER A 605 25.41 39.85 -17.73
C SER A 605 24.13 39.80 -16.91
N VAL A 606 24.25 40.01 -15.61
CA VAL A 606 23.13 40.17 -14.67
C VAL A 606 23.38 41.41 -13.83
N ASN A 607 22.35 42.23 -13.67
CA ASN A 607 22.36 43.43 -12.86
C ASN A 607 21.15 43.44 -11.91
N VAL A 608 21.41 43.45 -10.61
CA VAL A 608 20.36 43.55 -9.57
C VAL A 608 20.46 44.96 -8.99
N MET A 609 19.47 45.79 -9.27
CA MET A 609 19.41 47.14 -8.73
C MET A 609 18.44 47.15 -7.55
N ASP A 610 18.97 47.31 -6.34
CA ASP A 610 18.14 47.58 -5.18
C ASP A 610 17.87 49.09 -5.12
N ILE A 611 16.59 49.48 -5.18
CA ILE A 611 16.18 50.87 -4.98
C ILE A 611 15.89 50.98 -3.48
N GLN A 612 16.80 51.63 -2.75
CA GLN A 612 16.61 51.99 -1.34
C GLN A 612 15.43 52.95 -1.16
#